data_AF-A0A3P6S439-F1
#
_entry.id   AF-A0A3P6S439-F1
#
_cell.length_a   1.000
_cell.length_b   1.000
_cell.length_c   1.000
_cell.angle_alpha   90.00
_cell.angle_beta   90.00
_cell.angle_gamma   90.00
#
_symmetry.space_group_name_H-M   'P 1'
#
loop_
_entity.id
_entity.type
_entity.pdbx_description
1 polymer ?
#
loop_
_entity_poly.entity_id
_entity_poly.type
_entity_poly.pdbx_seq_one_letter_code
_entity_poly.pdbx_strand_id
1 'polypeptide(L)'
;MGLGKTIQVITFVEVFLRVTEAKKVLIIVPVNTIQNWYNEFEKWMPRYTDSGETARQFEVFLLGDSVKSFDQRVNMIEDWSRKGGVLLIGYEMFRLLIRATQPKKPTKAKGNSFQTPRPKPEPKLEFDEGFTADGRIKKEANDIIKSSLVDPGPDLVVCDEGHKIKNLNTDIANALGAIKTRYVDTVLVYCLVLDLQS
;
A
#
# COMPACT_ATOMS: atom_id res chain seq x y z
N MET A 1 -14.20 2.71 19.83
CA MET A 1 -15.68 2.56 19.83
C MET A 1 -16.07 1.36 18.96
N GLY A 2 -16.68 0.34 19.56
CA GLY A 2 -16.98 -0.98 18.98
C GLY A 2 -18.21 -1.01 18.05
N LEU A 3 -18.34 -0.03 17.15
CA LEU A 3 -19.46 0.07 16.19
C LEU A 3 -19.35 -0.90 15.01
N GLY A 4 -18.35 -1.78 14.98
CA GLY A 4 -18.17 -2.72 13.85
C GLY A 4 -17.76 -2.03 12.54
N LYS A 5 -17.04 -0.91 12.59
CA LYS A 5 -16.54 -0.25 11.36
C LYS A 5 -15.69 -1.20 10.50
N THR A 6 -14.85 -2.02 11.15
CA THR A 6 -14.02 -3.01 10.46
C THR A 6 -14.89 -3.99 9.66
N ILE A 7 -15.92 -4.59 10.27
CA ILE A 7 -16.81 -5.53 9.57
C ILE A 7 -17.63 -4.85 8.46
N GLN A 8 -18.03 -3.58 8.63
CA GLN A 8 -18.67 -2.81 7.56
C GLN A 8 -17.74 -2.65 6.35
N VAL A 9 -16.47 -2.31 6.59
CA VAL A 9 -15.45 -2.20 5.53
C VAL A 9 -15.17 -3.55 4.88
N ILE A 10 -15.00 -4.62 5.66
CA ILE A 10 -14.76 -5.97 5.14
C ILE A 10 -15.92 -6.40 4.22
N THR A 11 -17.16 -6.18 4.67
CA THR A 11 -18.36 -6.52 3.89
C THR A 11 -18.43 -5.68 2.61
N PHE A 12 -18.14 -4.38 2.70
CA PHE A 12 -18.08 -3.52 1.53
C PHE A 12 -17.03 -3.98 0.51
N VAL A 13 -15.82 -4.29 0.97
CA VAL A 13 -14.71 -4.77 0.11
C VAL A 13 -15.11 -6.05 -0.60
N GLU A 14 -15.81 -6.96 0.09
CA GLU A 14 -16.26 -8.19 -0.55
C GLU A 14 -17.31 -7.96 -1.63
N VAL A 15 -18.34 -7.17 -1.32
CA VAL A 15 -19.37 -6.82 -2.30
C VAL A 15 -18.75 -6.06 -3.48
N PHE A 16 -17.82 -5.14 -3.21
CA PHE A 16 -17.09 -4.38 -4.22
C PHE A 16 -16.32 -5.31 -5.17
N LEU A 17 -15.54 -6.24 -4.64
CA LEU A 17 -14.80 -7.22 -5.44
C LEU A 17 -15.70 -8.19 -6.22
N ARG A 18 -16.89 -8.50 -5.69
CA ARG A 18 -17.85 -9.41 -6.35
C ARG A 18 -18.63 -8.73 -7.48
N VAL A 19 -19.04 -7.49 -7.27
CA VAL A 19 -19.98 -6.78 -8.16
C VAL A 19 -19.26 -5.94 -9.21
N THR A 20 -18.04 -5.50 -8.93
CA THR A 20 -17.24 -4.71 -9.88
C THR A 20 -16.19 -5.57 -10.58
N GLU A 21 -15.57 -5.02 -11.63
CA GLU A 21 -14.41 -5.66 -12.29
C GLU A 21 -13.09 -5.41 -11.53
N ALA A 22 -13.15 -4.79 -10.35
CA ALA A 22 -11.98 -4.51 -9.54
C ALA A 22 -11.35 -5.81 -9.03
N LYS A 23 -10.01 -5.84 -8.97
CA LYS A 23 -9.25 -7.01 -8.53
C LYS A 23 -8.32 -6.69 -7.38
N LYS A 24 -7.89 -5.45 -7.20
CA LYS A 24 -6.83 -5.09 -6.26
C LYS A 24 -7.34 -4.07 -5.24
N VAL A 25 -7.45 -4.48 -3.98
CA VAL A 25 -7.81 -3.59 -2.87
C VAL A 25 -6.62 -3.43 -1.93
N LEU A 26 -6.29 -2.19 -1.58
CA LEU A 26 -5.23 -1.86 -0.63
C LEU A 26 -5.86 -1.31 0.65
N ILE A 27 -5.57 -1.91 1.79
CA ILE A 27 -6.04 -1.46 3.10
C ILE A 27 -4.83 -1.04 3.94
N ILE A 28 -4.78 0.24 4.31
CA ILE A 28 -3.70 0.87 5.07
C ILE A 28 -4.22 1.15 6.48
N VAL A 29 -3.58 0.53 7.47
CA VAL A 29 -4.03 0.57 8.87
C VAL A 29 -2.87 0.90 9.81
N PRO A 30 -3.15 1.38 11.04
CA PRO A 30 -2.12 1.44 12.08
C PRO A 30 -1.48 0.07 12.33
N VAL A 31 -0.15 0.02 12.49
CA VAL A 31 0.57 -1.25 12.73
C VAL A 31 0.03 -2.00 13.95
N ASN A 32 -0.42 -1.29 14.97
CA ASN A 32 -0.96 -1.87 16.20
C ASN A 32 -2.30 -2.59 15.99
N THR A 33 -3.03 -2.28 14.92
CA THR A 33 -4.36 -2.86 14.63
C THR A 33 -4.34 -3.80 13.44
N ILE A 34 -3.23 -3.93 12.71
CA ILE A 34 -3.16 -4.75 11.49
C ILE A 34 -3.48 -6.23 11.73
N GLN A 35 -3.01 -6.79 12.85
CA GLN A 35 -3.31 -8.17 13.22
C GLN A 35 -4.79 -8.36 13.58
N ASN A 36 -5.41 -7.36 14.21
CA ASN A 36 -6.84 -7.39 14.51
C ASN A 36 -7.66 -7.35 13.21
N TRP A 37 -7.30 -6.49 12.26
CA TRP A 37 -7.92 -6.45 10.93
C TRP A 37 -7.82 -7.82 10.23
N TYR A 38 -6.64 -8.44 10.23
CA TYR A 38 -6.46 -9.77 9.65
C TYR A 38 -7.34 -10.83 10.32
N ASN A 39 -7.37 -10.85 11.66
CA ASN A 39 -8.22 -11.77 12.43
C ASN A 39 -9.71 -11.53 12.17
N GLU A 40 -10.14 -10.29 11.97
CA GLU A 40 -11.51 -9.97 11.59
C GLU A 40 -11.86 -10.50 10.19
N PHE A 41 -10.96 -10.39 9.21
CA PHE A 41 -11.15 -11.04 7.90
C PHE A 41 -11.34 -12.55 8.06
N GLU A 42 -10.44 -13.22 8.77
CA GLU A 42 -10.50 -14.68 8.96
C GLU A 42 -11.73 -15.13 9.75
N LYS A 43 -12.17 -14.32 10.72
CA LYS A 43 -13.38 -14.60 11.50
C LYS A 43 -14.65 -14.45 10.67
N TRP A 44 -14.80 -13.32 9.97
CA TRP A 44 -16.07 -12.93 9.37
C TRP A 44 -16.24 -13.42 7.94
N MET A 45 -15.14 -13.66 7.23
CA MET A 45 -15.15 -14.17 5.87
C MET A 45 -14.10 -15.26 5.72
N PRO A 46 -14.16 -16.40 6.44
CA PRO A 46 -13.10 -17.40 6.37
C PRO A 46 -12.85 -17.86 4.92
N ARG A 47 -11.62 -18.30 4.61
CA ARG A 47 -11.32 -18.82 3.26
C ARG A 47 -12.14 -20.04 2.91
N TYR A 48 -12.35 -20.92 3.90
CA TYR A 48 -13.07 -22.17 3.73
C TYR A 48 -14.24 -22.24 4.73
N THR A 49 -15.36 -22.83 4.31
CA THR A 49 -16.44 -23.23 5.23
C THR A 49 -16.00 -24.42 6.09
N ASP A 50 -16.75 -24.72 7.14
CA ASP A 50 -16.55 -25.95 7.94
C ASP A 50 -16.65 -27.23 7.10
N SER A 51 -17.31 -27.15 5.93
CA SER A 51 -17.44 -28.24 4.95
C SER A 51 -16.27 -28.31 3.96
N GLY A 52 -15.28 -27.40 4.06
CA GLY A 52 -14.10 -27.35 3.21
C GLY A 52 -14.30 -26.65 1.86
N GLU A 53 -15.48 -26.06 1.63
CA GLU A 53 -15.78 -25.32 0.40
C GLU A 53 -15.18 -23.91 0.48
N THR A 54 -14.78 -23.33 -0.65
CA THR A 54 -14.25 -21.97 -0.69
C THR A 54 -15.34 -20.95 -0.37
N ALA A 55 -15.28 -20.32 0.80
CA ALA A 55 -16.23 -19.29 1.24
C ALA A 55 -15.84 -17.89 0.78
N ARG A 56 -14.53 -17.59 0.71
CA ARG A 56 -14.00 -16.30 0.24
C ARG A 56 -13.37 -16.49 -1.13
N GLN A 57 -13.80 -15.68 -2.10
CA GLN A 57 -13.30 -15.73 -3.48
C GLN A 57 -12.02 -14.94 -3.73
N PHE A 58 -11.50 -14.25 -2.71
CA PHE A 58 -10.29 -13.45 -2.81
C PHE A 58 -9.31 -13.76 -1.67
N GLU A 59 -8.02 -13.54 -1.94
CA GLU A 59 -6.96 -13.74 -0.97
C GLU A 59 -6.74 -12.46 -0.14
N VAL A 60 -6.39 -12.64 1.14
CA VAL A 60 -5.94 -11.53 2.00
C VAL A 60 -4.45 -11.70 2.26
N PHE A 61 -3.66 -10.74 1.81
CA PHE A 61 -2.21 -10.66 1.96
C PHE A 61 -1.87 -9.73 3.12
N LEU A 62 -1.20 -10.26 4.15
CA LEU A 62 -0.78 -9.49 5.31
C LEU A 62 0.70 -9.14 5.22
N LEU A 63 1.00 -7.89 4.91
CA LEU A 63 2.36 -7.37 4.90
C LEU A 63 2.70 -6.77 6.27
N GLY A 64 2.84 -7.66 7.26
CA GLY A 64 3.17 -7.36 8.65
C GLY A 64 4.56 -7.84 9.09
N ASP A 65 4.75 -8.02 10.39
CA ASP A 65 6.07 -8.34 11.00
C ASP A 65 6.62 -9.73 10.65
N SER A 66 5.76 -10.63 10.13
CA SER A 66 6.17 -11.94 9.63
C SER A 66 7.05 -11.83 8.37
N VAL A 67 6.96 -10.72 7.63
CA VAL A 67 7.70 -10.49 6.38
C VAL A 67 8.96 -9.66 6.66
N LYS A 68 10.04 -10.36 6.99
CA LYS A 68 11.27 -9.75 7.51
C LYS A 68 12.17 -9.20 6.41
N SER A 69 12.28 -9.89 5.27
CA SER A 69 13.14 -9.46 4.15
C SER A 69 12.40 -8.54 3.19
N PHE A 70 13.15 -7.63 2.56
CA PHE A 70 12.65 -6.80 1.47
C PHE A 70 12.19 -7.65 0.28
N ASP A 71 12.95 -8.68 -0.08
CA ASP A 71 12.64 -9.59 -1.19
C ASP A 71 11.32 -10.35 -0.96
N GLN A 72 11.05 -10.75 0.28
CA GLN A 72 9.77 -11.37 0.64
C GLN A 72 8.60 -10.40 0.49
N ARG A 73 8.80 -9.11 0.81
CA ARG A 73 7.78 -8.06 0.60
C ARG A 73 7.50 -7.87 -0.88
N VAL A 74 8.55 -7.83 -1.71
CA VAL A 74 8.43 -7.71 -3.16
C VAL A 74 7.66 -8.90 -3.74
N ASN A 75 8.02 -10.13 -3.35
CA ASN A 75 7.30 -11.33 -3.77
C ASN A 75 5.82 -11.29 -3.40
N MET A 76 5.50 -10.89 -2.16
CA MET A 76 4.12 -10.80 -1.71
C MET A 76 3.33 -9.76 -2.48
N ILE A 77 3.92 -8.60 -2.77
CA ILE A 77 3.30 -7.53 -3.56
C ILE A 77 3.09 -7.99 -5.00
N GLU A 78 4.07 -8.68 -5.59
CA GLU A 78 3.97 -9.25 -6.93
C GLU A 78 2.86 -10.30 -7.02
N ASP A 79 2.80 -11.20 -6.04
CA ASP A 79 1.75 -12.21 -5.93
C ASP A 79 0.36 -11.59 -5.77
N TRP A 80 0.23 -10.56 -4.95
CA TRP A 80 -1.01 -9.80 -4.80
C TRP A 80 -1.40 -9.09 -6.10
N SER A 81 -0.44 -8.47 -6.79
CA SER A 81 -0.66 -7.78 -8.06
C SER A 81 -1.17 -8.74 -9.14
N ARG A 82 -0.65 -9.99 -9.15
CA ARG A 82 -1.03 -11.04 -10.10
C ARG A 82 -2.37 -11.70 -9.76
N LYS A 83 -2.58 -12.09 -8.50
CA LYS A 83 -3.77 -12.85 -8.05
C LYS A 83 -4.97 -11.95 -7.77
N GLY A 84 -4.75 -10.70 -7.40
CA GLY A 84 -5.76 -9.82 -6.85
C GLY A 84 -6.12 -10.18 -5.39
N GLY A 85 -7.16 -9.53 -4.88
CA GLY A 85 -7.61 -9.59 -3.50
C GLY A 85 -7.18 -8.37 -2.69
N VAL A 86 -6.99 -8.58 -1.39
CA VAL A 86 -6.79 -7.51 -0.41
C VAL A 86 -5.35 -7.54 0.09
N LEU A 87 -4.64 -6.41 -0.02
CA LEU A 87 -3.34 -6.20 0.62
C LEU A 87 -3.53 -5.35 1.88
N LEU A 88 -3.24 -5.94 3.04
CA LEU A 88 -3.18 -5.26 4.33
C LEU A 88 -1.75 -4.81 4.61
N ILE A 89 -1.57 -3.51 4.84
CA ILE A 89 -0.26 -2.91 5.09
C ILE A 89 -0.32 -1.83 6.16
N GLY A 90 0.77 -1.68 6.93
CA GLY A 90 0.93 -0.58 7.86
C GLY A 90 1.31 0.73 7.17
N TYR A 91 0.91 1.87 7.73
CA TYR A 91 1.25 3.21 7.22
C TYR A 91 2.76 3.41 6.95
N GLU A 92 3.62 3.08 7.92
CA GLU A 92 5.07 3.24 7.76
C GLU A 92 5.64 2.32 6.66
N MET A 93 5.13 1.10 6.57
CA MET A 93 5.57 0.16 5.55
C MET A 93 5.20 0.63 4.15
N PHE A 94 3.96 1.09 3.97
CA PHE A 94 3.49 1.68 2.73
C PHE A 94 4.38 2.86 2.31
N ARG A 95 4.66 3.78 3.24
CA ARG A 95 5.58 4.92 3.00
C ARG A 95 6.96 4.47 2.56
N LEU A 96 7.55 3.46 3.22
CA LEU A 96 8.88 2.95 2.90
C LEU A 96 8.94 2.38 1.48
N LEU A 97 7.91 1.62 1.07
CA LEU A 97 7.83 1.04 -0.26
C LEU A 97 7.73 2.13 -1.33
N ILE A 98 6.83 3.10 -1.18
CA ILE A 98 6.69 4.18 -2.16
C ILE A 98 7.96 5.03 -2.24
N ARG A 99 8.62 5.33 -1.12
CA ARG A 99 9.89 6.07 -1.11
C ARG A 99 11.00 5.31 -1.84
N ALA A 100 11.03 3.98 -1.75
CA ALA A 100 12.00 3.16 -2.48
C ALA A 100 11.81 3.24 -4.00
N THR A 101 10.58 3.50 -4.48
CA THR A 101 10.28 3.66 -5.90
C THR A 101 10.53 5.08 -6.46
N GLN A 102 10.72 6.07 -5.59
CA GLN A 102 10.96 7.45 -5.98
C GLN A 102 12.45 7.65 -6.32
N PRO A 103 12.80 8.37 -7.40
CA PRO A 103 14.19 8.66 -7.71
C PRO A 103 14.82 9.45 -6.55
N LYS A 104 15.98 9.00 -6.06
CA LYS A 104 16.73 9.74 -5.05
C LYS A 104 17.02 11.14 -5.60
N LYS A 105 16.50 12.18 -4.96
CA LYS A 105 16.94 13.55 -5.26
C LYS A 105 18.45 13.60 -5.00
N PRO A 106 19.25 14.20 -5.91
CA PRO A 106 20.69 14.33 -5.69
C PRO A 106 20.91 15.06 -4.37
N THR A 107 21.68 14.45 -3.48
CA THR A 107 22.10 15.06 -2.22
C THR A 107 22.91 16.30 -2.55
N LYS A 108 22.37 17.48 -2.27
CA LYS A 108 23.16 18.72 -2.30
C LYS A 108 24.25 18.58 -1.24
N ALA A 109 25.48 18.30 -1.67
CA ALA A 109 26.64 18.37 -0.81
C ALA A 109 26.65 19.74 -0.12
N LYS A 110 26.75 19.77 1.22
CA LYS A 110 27.06 20.99 1.97
C LYS A 110 28.51 21.38 1.67
N GLY A 111 28.73 22.01 0.53
CA GLY A 111 29.99 22.65 0.17
C GLY A 111 29.97 24.09 0.61
N ASN A 112 30.74 24.41 1.65
CA ASN A 112 31.05 25.78 2.03
C ASN A 112 32.13 26.29 1.05
N SER A 113 31.79 27.20 0.13
CA SER A 113 32.66 28.25 -0.44
C SER A 113 32.14 28.78 -1.79
N PHE A 114 32.32 30.08 -1.98
CA PHE A 114 32.07 30.86 -3.18
C PHE A 114 32.67 30.24 -4.45
N GLN A 115 31.87 30.06 -5.51
CA GLN A 115 32.34 30.01 -6.91
C GLN A 115 31.20 30.22 -7.93
N THR A 116 31.59 30.79 -9.06
CA THR A 116 30.81 31.38 -10.17
C THR A 116 29.71 30.51 -10.81
N PRO A 117 28.70 31.11 -11.51
CA PRO A 117 27.59 30.37 -12.09
C PRO A 117 28.06 29.55 -13.30
N ARG A 118 28.32 28.25 -13.09
CA ARG A 118 28.43 27.25 -14.15
C ARG A 118 27.04 26.75 -14.56
N PRO A 119 26.81 26.38 -15.83
CA PRO A 119 25.55 25.79 -16.26
C PRO A 119 25.25 24.56 -15.40
N LYS A 120 24.03 24.50 -14.85
CA LYS A 120 23.58 23.42 -13.97
C LYS A 120 23.76 22.09 -14.71
N PRO A 121 24.56 21.14 -14.21
CA PRO A 121 24.59 19.82 -14.80
C PRO A 121 23.18 19.24 -14.70
N GLU A 122 22.68 18.70 -15.82
CA GLU A 122 21.44 17.94 -15.84
C GLU A 122 21.53 16.85 -14.76
N PRO A 123 20.48 16.64 -13.96
CA PRO A 123 20.52 15.66 -12.88
C PRO A 123 20.69 14.27 -13.49
N LYS A 124 21.92 13.74 -13.44
CA LYS A 124 22.19 12.33 -13.71
C LYS A 124 21.40 11.52 -12.68
N LEU A 125 20.40 10.78 -13.15
CA LEU A 125 19.67 9.81 -12.34
C LEU A 125 20.68 8.71 -11.93
N GLU A 126 21.22 8.78 -10.72
CA GLU A 126 21.99 7.69 -10.13
C GLU A 126 21.03 6.54 -9.83
N PHE A 127 21.00 5.54 -10.70
CA PHE A 127 20.35 4.27 -10.41
C PHE A 127 21.23 3.51 -9.40
N ASP A 128 20.68 3.12 -8.25
CA ASP A 128 21.37 2.29 -7.25
C ASP A 128 21.54 0.88 -7.84
N GLU A 129 22.62 0.64 -8.60
CA GLU A 129 23.02 -0.64 -9.20
C GLU A 129 23.48 -1.67 -8.14
N GLY A 130 22.71 -1.82 -7.06
CA GLY A 130 22.96 -2.81 -6.03
C GLY A 130 22.04 -4.03 -6.19
N PHE A 131 22.51 -5.18 -5.71
CA PHE A 131 21.68 -6.36 -5.50
C PHE A 131 20.96 -6.28 -4.14
N THR A 132 19.81 -6.94 -4.02
CA THR A 132 19.13 -7.19 -2.75
C THR A 132 19.83 -8.35 -2.00
N ALA A 133 19.40 -8.62 -0.77
CA ALA A 133 20.00 -9.69 0.04
C ALA A 133 19.88 -11.07 -0.62
N ASP A 134 18.80 -11.31 -1.36
CA ASP A 134 18.57 -12.56 -2.09
C ASP A 134 19.05 -12.49 -3.57
N GLY A 135 19.82 -11.47 -3.94
CA GLY A 135 20.46 -11.37 -5.27
C GLY A 135 19.58 -10.80 -6.38
N ARG A 136 18.40 -10.21 -6.09
CA ARG A 136 17.63 -9.47 -7.09
C ARG A 136 18.27 -8.12 -7.41
N ILE A 137 18.08 -7.63 -8.62
CA ILE A 137 18.49 -6.27 -8.97
C ILE A 137 17.55 -5.30 -8.25
N LYS A 138 18.07 -4.40 -7.40
CA LYS A 138 17.22 -3.46 -6.63
C LYS A 138 16.28 -2.64 -7.51
N LYS A 139 16.73 -2.27 -8.71
CA LYS A 139 15.92 -1.55 -9.70
C LYS A 139 14.69 -2.36 -10.11
N GLU A 140 14.87 -3.64 -10.43
CA GLU A 140 13.77 -4.54 -10.80
C GLU A 140 12.76 -4.70 -9.65
N ALA A 141 13.25 -4.90 -8.42
CA ALA A 141 12.38 -4.98 -7.25
C ALA A 141 11.56 -3.70 -7.03
N ASN A 142 12.18 -2.52 -7.22
CA ASN A 142 11.48 -1.24 -7.13
C ASN A 142 10.48 -1.04 -8.27
N ASP A 143 10.80 -1.51 -9.48
CA ASP A 143 9.92 -1.46 -10.64
C ASP A 143 8.69 -2.36 -10.45
N ILE A 144 8.83 -3.53 -9.82
CA ILE A 144 7.72 -4.41 -9.42
C ILE A 144 6.81 -3.70 -8.41
N ILE A 145 7.39 -3.10 -7.37
CA ILE A 145 6.61 -2.36 -6.36
C ILE A 145 5.85 -1.20 -7.04
N LYS A 146 6.52 -0.46 -7.91
CA LYS A 146 5.94 0.70 -8.61
C LYS A 146 4.80 0.29 -9.54
N SER A 147 5.00 -0.74 -10.35
CA SER A 147 3.98 -1.26 -11.27
C SER A 147 2.81 -1.94 -10.56
N SER A 148 2.98 -2.31 -9.29
CA SER A 148 1.91 -2.94 -8.49
C SER A 148 1.12 -1.95 -7.64
N LEU A 149 1.79 -0.93 -7.05
CA LEU A 149 1.19 0.00 -6.10
C LEU A 149 0.93 1.40 -6.66
N VAL A 150 1.60 1.81 -7.73
CA VAL A 150 1.58 3.21 -8.22
C VAL A 150 0.86 3.32 -9.56
N ASP A 151 1.33 2.60 -10.58
CA ASP A 151 0.80 2.69 -11.95
C ASP A 151 1.05 1.38 -12.72
N PRO A 152 0.05 0.50 -12.92
CA PRO A 152 -1.34 0.62 -12.46
C PRO A 152 -1.48 0.41 -10.94
N GLY A 153 -2.07 1.38 -10.23
CA GLY A 153 -2.32 1.27 -8.79
C GLY A 153 -3.41 0.26 -8.42
N PRO A 154 -3.70 0.09 -7.12
CA PRO A 154 -4.90 -0.60 -6.65
C PRO A 154 -6.19 0.01 -7.23
N ASP A 155 -7.24 -0.79 -7.32
CA ASP A 155 -8.56 -0.34 -7.74
C ASP A 155 -9.24 0.47 -6.63
N LEU A 156 -9.04 0.07 -5.37
CA LEU A 156 -9.58 0.71 -4.17
C LEU A 156 -8.49 0.84 -3.10
N VAL A 157 -8.44 1.99 -2.43
CA VAL A 157 -7.57 2.24 -1.26
C VAL A 157 -8.43 2.61 -0.06
N VAL A 158 -8.27 1.87 1.03
CA VAL A 158 -8.93 2.13 2.31
C VAL A 158 -7.87 2.56 3.33
N CYS A 159 -8.12 3.66 4.03
CA CYS A 159 -7.26 4.16 5.09
C CYS A 159 -7.99 4.18 6.43
N ASP A 160 -7.61 3.31 7.36
CA ASP A 160 -8.15 3.31 8.72
C ASP A 160 -7.53 4.45 9.55
N GLU A 161 -8.34 5.12 10.36
CA GLU A 161 -7.95 6.32 11.13
C GLU A 161 -7.37 7.44 10.24
N GLY A 162 -7.91 7.64 9.03
CA GLY A 162 -7.41 8.62 8.05
C GLY A 162 -7.23 10.07 8.55
N HIS A 163 -7.89 10.48 9.64
CA HIS A 163 -7.61 11.77 10.30
C HIS A 163 -6.13 11.89 10.74
N LYS A 164 -5.47 10.76 11.03
CA LYS A 164 -4.05 10.69 11.32
C LYS A 164 -3.19 11.14 10.15
N ILE A 165 -3.62 10.89 8.91
CA ILE A 165 -2.89 11.25 7.69
C ILE A 165 -2.67 12.76 7.60
N LYS A 166 -3.63 13.57 8.10
CA LYS A 166 -3.52 15.05 8.10
C LYS A 166 -2.38 15.56 8.99
N ASN A 167 -1.96 14.79 9.99
CA ASN A 167 -0.94 15.19 10.97
C ASN A 167 0.36 14.38 10.90
N LEU A 168 0.38 13.19 10.28
CA LEU A 168 1.47 12.22 10.49
C LEU A 168 2.63 12.19 9.49
N ASN A 169 2.62 12.91 8.36
CA ASN A 169 3.82 13.22 7.54
C ASN A 169 3.39 13.62 6.12
N THR A 170 3.94 14.71 5.58
CA THR A 170 3.81 15.10 4.16
C THR A 170 4.12 13.94 3.21
N ASP A 171 5.03 13.05 3.60
CA ASP A 171 5.47 11.93 2.78
C ASP A 171 4.41 10.84 2.58
N ILE A 172 3.55 10.57 3.57
CA ILE A 172 2.45 9.59 3.40
C ILE A 172 1.38 10.18 2.49
N ALA A 173 1.03 11.45 2.68
CA ALA A 173 0.11 12.16 1.80
C ALA A 173 0.65 12.22 0.36
N ASN A 174 1.94 12.51 0.18
CA ASN A 174 2.61 12.46 -1.12
C ASN A 174 2.62 11.05 -1.72
N ALA A 175 2.83 10.02 -0.89
CA ALA A 175 2.81 8.63 -1.34
C ALA A 175 1.42 8.18 -1.79
N LEU A 176 0.37 8.55 -1.04
CA LEU A 176 -1.02 8.31 -1.43
C LEU A 176 -1.39 9.07 -2.70
N GLY A 177 -0.97 10.33 -2.83
CA GLY A 177 -1.19 11.14 -4.03
C GLY A 177 -0.44 10.65 -5.28
N ALA A 178 0.59 9.80 -5.11
CA ALA A 178 1.29 9.19 -6.22
C ALA A 178 0.53 7.99 -6.82
N ILE A 179 -0.39 7.37 -6.05
CA ILE A 179 -1.15 6.21 -6.51
C ILE A 179 -2.14 6.64 -7.61
N LYS A 180 -2.10 5.95 -8.75
CA LYS A 180 -3.15 6.05 -9.77
C LYS A 180 -4.14 4.90 -9.61
N THR A 181 -5.27 5.17 -8.98
CA THR A 181 -6.36 4.19 -8.83
C THR A 181 -7.44 4.40 -9.90
N ARG A 182 -8.14 3.32 -10.28
CA ARG A 182 -9.29 3.41 -11.21
C ARG A 182 -10.52 3.98 -10.50
N TYR A 183 -10.76 3.57 -9.26
CA TYR A 183 -11.78 4.16 -8.40
C TYR A 183 -11.06 5.10 -7.44
N VAL A 184 -10.90 6.35 -7.86
CA VAL A 184 -10.31 7.43 -7.06
C VAL A 184 -11.37 7.93 -6.10
N ASP A 185 -11.53 7.25 -4.98
CA ASP A 185 -12.16 7.85 -3.81
C ASP A 185 -11.16 7.90 -2.68
N THR A 186 -10.34 8.94 -2.71
CA THR A 186 -9.39 9.33 -1.66
C THR A 186 -10.07 9.57 -0.29
N VAL A 187 -11.38 9.35 -0.14
CA VAL A 187 -12.16 9.53 1.10
C VAL A 187 -13.25 8.46 1.34
N LEU A 188 -13.32 7.34 0.62
CA LEU A 188 -14.38 6.33 0.89
C LEU A 188 -13.97 5.25 1.89
N VAL A 189 -13.81 5.66 3.15
CA VAL A 189 -14.34 4.91 4.32
C VAL A 189 -14.78 5.89 5.40
N TYR A 190 -14.26 7.12 5.45
CA TYR A 190 -14.81 8.14 6.34
C TYR A 190 -16.13 8.73 5.83
N CYS A 191 -16.35 8.88 4.51
CA CYS A 191 -17.62 9.45 4.01
C CYS A 191 -18.79 8.45 4.04
N LEU A 192 -18.59 7.19 3.64
CA LEU A 192 -19.69 6.20 3.58
C LEU A 192 -20.32 5.88 4.95
N VAL A 193 -19.59 6.09 6.06
CA VAL A 193 -20.12 5.86 7.42
C VAL A 193 -20.69 7.15 8.05
N LEU A 194 -20.33 8.33 7.56
CA LEU A 194 -20.87 9.60 8.07
C LEU A 194 -22.09 10.12 7.29
N ASP A 195 -22.24 9.80 6.00
CA ASP A 195 -23.42 10.19 5.21
C ASP A 195 -24.66 9.32 5.47
N LEU A 196 -24.55 8.30 6.33
CA LEU A 196 -25.70 7.53 6.86
C LEU A 196 -26.17 8.04 8.23
N GLN A 197 -25.58 9.12 8.76
CA GLN A 197 -25.97 9.74 10.03
C GLN A 197 -26.22 11.26 9.94
N SER A 198 -26.35 11.84 8.74
CA SER A 198 -26.78 13.23 8.53
C SER A 198 -28.21 13.32 8.04
#